data_AF-A0A968Q988-F1
#
_entry.id   AF-A0A968Q988-F1
#
_cell.length_a   1.000
_cell.length_b   1.000
_cell.length_c   1.000
_cell.angle_alpha   90.00
_cell.angle_beta   90.00
_cell.angle_gamma   90.00
#
_symmetry.space_group_name_H-M   'P 1'
#
loop_
_entity.id
_entity.type
_entity.pdbx_description
1 polymer ?
#
loop_
_entity_poly.entity_id
_entity_poly.type
_entity_poly.pdbx_seq_one_letter_code
_entity_poly.pdbx_strand_id
1 'polypeptide(L)'
;MALVEGLAHRFPSDPEVRQWYAITYYRWGHDLITQGNLEKAEACLKKAWRVDPHNKSLRQALEHDFKRLEILSRTPVAQAH
;
A
#
# COMPACT_ATOMS: atom_id res chain seq x y z
N MET A 1 12.40 5.57 1.84
CA MET A 1 11.64 4.90 2.92
C MET A 1 12.48 4.50 4.14
N ALA A 2 13.82 4.63 4.12
CA ALA A 2 14.67 4.14 5.22
C ALA A 2 14.38 4.77 6.61
N LEU A 3 13.95 6.04 6.66
CA LEU A 3 13.67 6.72 7.92
C LEU A 3 12.43 6.16 8.64
N VAL A 4 11.33 5.97 7.92
CA VAL A 4 10.08 5.45 8.49
C VAL A 4 10.21 3.96 8.83
N GLU A 5 10.94 3.19 8.02
CA GLU A 5 11.29 1.80 8.32
C GLU A 5 12.13 1.69 9.61
N GLY A 6 13.12 2.58 9.79
CA GLY A 6 13.93 2.63 11.01
C GLY A 6 13.13 3.02 12.25
N LEU A 7 12.19 3.97 12.12
CA LEU A 7 11.30 4.37 13.22
C LEU A 7 10.33 3.25 13.60
N ALA A 8 9.70 2.59 12.63
CA ALA A 8 8.83 1.45 12.88
C ALA A 8 9.57 0.27 13.53
N HIS A 9 10.85 0.08 13.20
CA HIS A 9 11.68 -0.94 13.85
C HIS A 9 12.02 -0.59 15.30
N ARG A 10 12.23 0.70 15.60
CA ARG A 10 12.60 1.18 16.94
C ARG A 10 11.39 1.34 17.87
N PHE A 11 10.21 1.61 17.32
CA PHE A 11 8.97 1.84 18.05
C PHE A 11 7.80 1.03 17.46
N PRO A 12 7.87 -0.31 17.45
CA PRO A 12 6.87 -1.16 16.80
C PRO A 12 5.49 -1.14 17.49
N SER A 13 5.45 -0.75 18.76
CA SER A 13 4.21 -0.68 19.56
C SER A 13 3.55 0.70 19.53
N ASP A 14 4.22 1.71 18.97
CA ASP A 14 3.70 3.07 18.92
C ASP A 14 2.59 3.18 17.86
N PRO A 15 1.34 3.55 18.23
CA PRO A 15 0.23 3.67 17.30
C PRO A 15 0.48 4.71 16.19
N GLU A 16 1.09 5.85 16.49
CA GLU A 16 1.32 6.91 15.51
C GLU A 16 2.39 6.49 14.49
N VAL A 17 3.47 5.86 14.96
CA VAL A 17 4.53 5.35 14.09
C VAL A 17 4.00 4.27 13.16
N ARG A 18 3.18 3.34 13.66
CA ARG A 18 2.53 2.32 12.83
C ARG A 18 1.60 2.97 11.80
N GLN A 19 0.78 3.92 12.22
CA GLN A 19 -0.14 4.60 11.32
C GLN A 19 0.61 5.32 10.20
N TRP A 20 1.66 6.08 10.51
CA TRP A 20 2.48 6.77 9.50
C TRP A 20 3.14 5.78 8.55
N TYR A 21 3.69 4.68 9.08
CA TYR A 21 4.33 3.65 8.27
C TYR A 21 3.33 2.97 7.32
N ALA A 22 2.12 2.68 7.79
CA ALA A 22 1.06 2.09 6.98
C ALA A 22 0.57 3.06 5.88
N ILE A 23 0.31 4.33 6.23
CA ILE A 23 -0.09 5.38 5.27
C ILE A 23 0.99 5.58 4.21
N THR A 24 2.26 5.52 4.60
CA THR A 24 3.39 5.69 3.68
C THR A 24 3.41 4.58 2.62
N TYR A 25 3.27 3.32 3.01
CA TYR A 25 3.18 2.22 2.05
C TYR A 25 1.91 2.27 1.20
N TYR A 26 0.78 2.68 1.79
CA TYR A 26 -0.45 2.84 1.03
C TYR A 26 -0.29 3.87 -0.09
N ARG A 27 0.23 5.06 0.21
CA ARG A 27 0.47 6.11 -0.79
C ARG A 27 1.38 5.64 -1.90
N TRP A 28 2.44 4.90 -1.56
CA TRP A 28 3.35 4.35 -2.56
C TRP A 28 2.67 3.28 -3.42
N GLY A 29 1.90 2.37 -2.82
CA GLY A 29 1.12 1.37 -3.55
C GLY A 29 0.12 2.00 -4.51
N HIS A 30 -0.60 3.04 -4.06
CA HIS A 30 -1.55 3.78 -4.87
C HIS A 30 -0.91 4.44 -6.11
N ASP A 31 0.24 5.08 -5.91
CA ASP A 31 1.03 5.68 -6.99
C ASP A 31 1.54 4.62 -7.99
N LEU A 32 1.99 3.46 -7.50
CA LEU A 32 2.41 2.34 -8.35
C LEU A 32 1.28 1.76 -9.20
N ILE A 33 0.04 1.73 -8.69
CA ILE A 33 -1.13 1.35 -9.52
C ILE A 33 -1.27 2.32 -10.69
N THR A 34 -1.14 3.63 -10.43
CA THR A 34 -1.25 4.66 -11.47
C THR A 34 -0.12 4.59 -12.49
N GLN A 35 1.07 4.13 -12.08
CA GLN A 35 2.20 3.86 -12.96
C GLN A 35 2.11 2.51 -13.68
N GLY A 36 1.08 1.70 -13.42
CA GLY A 36 0.91 0.36 -14.00
C GLY A 36 1.84 -0.71 -13.41
N ASN A 37 2.59 -0.41 -12.34
CA ASN A 37 3.46 -1.37 -11.68
C ASN A 37 2.67 -2.20 -10.65
N LEU A 38 1.79 -3.08 -11.15
CA LEU A 38 0.80 -3.77 -10.35
C LEU A 38 1.41 -4.74 -9.31
N GLU A 39 2.50 -5.44 -9.65
CA GLU A 39 3.17 -6.33 -8.68
C GLU A 39 3.73 -5.57 -7.48
N LYS A 40 4.46 -4.46 -7.71
CA LYS A 40 5.00 -3.67 -6.60
C LYS A 40 3.88 -2.97 -5.82
N ALA A 41 2.83 -2.53 -6.51
CA ALA A 41 1.67 -1.96 -5.86
C ALA A 41 1.06 -2.96 -4.87
N GLU A 42 0.83 -4.19 -5.30
CA GLU A 42 0.23 -5.24 -4.46
C GLU A 42 1.09 -5.51 -3.22
N ALA A 43 2.41 -5.60 -3.38
CA ALA A 43 3.35 -5.80 -2.27
C ALA A 43 3.28 -4.64 -1.25
N CYS A 44 3.21 -3.40 -1.73
CA CYS A 44 3.11 -2.21 -0.86
C CYS A 44 1.78 -2.18 -0.10
N LEU A 45 0.65 -2.41 -0.77
CA LEU A 45 -0.67 -2.42 -0.15
C LEU A 45 -0.80 -3.55 0.89
N LYS A 46 -0.28 -4.75 0.59
CA LYS A 46 -0.20 -5.85 1.56
C LYS A 46 0.63 -5.47 2.80
N LYS A 47 1.71 -4.70 2.61
CA LYS A 47 2.55 -4.23 3.72
C LYS A 47 1.82 -3.18 4.57
N ALA A 48 1.15 -2.22 3.96
CA ALA A 48 0.31 -1.24 4.65
C ALA A 48 -0.75 -1.92 5.54
N TRP A 49 -1.45 -2.93 5.01
CA TRP A 49 -2.45 -3.70 5.77
C TRP A 49 -1.90 -4.35 7.03
N ARG A 50 -0.70 -4.97 6.93
CA ARG A 50 -0.08 -5.68 8.06
C ARG A 50 0.37 -4.74 9.17
N VAL A 51 0.79 -3.53 8.81
CA VAL A 51 1.33 -2.55 9.77
C VAL A 51 0.22 -1.97 10.65
N ASP A 52 -0.95 -1.68 10.08
CA ASP A 52 -2.06 -1.06 10.82
C ASP A 52 -3.43 -1.66 10.41
N PRO A 53 -3.73 -2.91 10.83
CA PRO A 53 -4.96 -3.60 10.44
C PRO A 53 -6.23 -3.03 11.11
N HIS A 54 -6.07 -2.28 12.20
CA HIS A 54 -7.19 -1.76 13.00
C HIS A 54 -7.71 -0.41 12.49
N ASN A 55 -6.96 0.27 11.61
CA ASN A 55 -7.34 1.56 11.07
C ASN A 55 -8.40 1.42 9.97
N LYS A 56 -9.64 1.79 10.32
CA LYS A 56 -10.81 1.68 9.44
C LYS A 56 -10.67 2.50 8.15
N SER A 57 -10.13 3.72 8.25
CA SER A 57 -9.95 4.60 7.09
C SER A 57 -8.91 4.04 6.12
N LEU A 58 -7.79 3.55 6.64
CA LEU A 58 -6.78 2.86 5.83
C LEU A 58 -7.35 1.61 5.17
N ARG A 59 -8.13 0.81 5.91
CA ARG A 59 -8.75 -0.40 5.39
C ARG A 59 -9.64 -0.12 4.18
N GLN A 60 -10.54 0.86 4.29
CA GLN A 60 -11.44 1.23 3.20
C GLN A 60 -10.66 1.67 1.94
N ALA A 61 -9.57 2.42 2.13
CA ALA A 61 -8.70 2.86 1.05
C ALA A 61 -7.95 1.67 0.40
N LEU A 62 -7.44 0.75 1.21
CA LEU A 62 -6.78 -0.47 0.73
C LEU A 62 -7.75 -1.37 -0.04
N GLU A 63 -8.98 -1.56 0.44
CA GLU A 63 -10.01 -2.34 -0.26
C GLU A 63 -10.33 -1.76 -1.65
N HIS A 64 -10.43 -0.44 -1.75
CA HIS A 64 -10.63 0.25 -3.02
C HIS A 64 -9.47 0.00 -4.00
N ASP A 65 -8.23 0.18 -3.53
CA ASP A 65 -7.04 0.00 -4.37
C ASP A 65 -6.78 -1.46 -4.73
N PHE A 66 -7.07 -2.42 -3.85
CA PHE A 66 -7.01 -3.85 -4.18
C PHE A 66 -8.03 -4.24 -5.24
N LYS A 67 -9.25 -3.69 -5.18
CA LYS A 67 -10.26 -3.90 -6.22
C LYS A 67 -9.81 -3.31 -7.56
N ARG A 68 -9.24 -2.10 -7.54
CA ARG A 68 -8.67 -1.46 -8.73
C ARG A 68 -7.53 -2.30 -9.32
N LEU A 69 -6.65 -2.83 -8.46
CA LEU A 69 -5.55 -3.71 -8.86
C LEU A 69 -6.08 -5.00 -9.49
N GLU A 70 -7.10 -5.64 -8.90
CA GLU A 70 -7.72 -6.84 -9.48
C GLU A 70 -8.26 -6.58 -10.89
N ILE A 71 -8.96 -5.45 -11.09
CA ILE A 71 -9.51 -5.07 -12.40
C ILE A 71 -8.37 -4.85 -13.40
N LEU A 72 -7.34 -4.08 -13.04
CA LEU A 72 -6.23 -3.77 -13.92
C LEU A 72 -5.37 -5.00 -14.24
N SER A 73 -5.22 -5.94 -13.30
CA SER A 73 -4.50 -7.20 -13.53
C SER A 73 -5.27 -8.17 -14.42
N ARG A 74 -6.62 -8.11 -14.42
CA ARG A 74 -7.48 -8.94 -15.27
C ARG A 74 -7.69 -8.35 -16.66
N THR A 75 -7.53 -7.04 -16.81
CA THR A 75 -7.64 -6.38 -18.10
C THR A 75 -6.26 -6.42 -18.75
N PRO A 76 -6.02 -7.26 -19.78
CA PRO A 76 -4.81 -7.09 -20.57
C PRO A 76 -4.94 -5.72 -21.23
N VAL A 77 -4.25 -4.72 -20.68
CA VAL A 77 -3.94 -3.51 -21.44
C VAL A 77 -3.14 -4.04 -22.61
N ALA A 78 -3.80 -4.15 -23.77
CA ALA A 78 -3.14 -4.36 -25.03
C ALA A 78 -2.00 -3.34 -25.06
N GLN A 79 -0.77 -3.83 -24.93
CA GLN A 79 0.41 -2.99 -24.97
C GLN A 79 0.41 -2.33 -26.36
N ALA A 80 0.02 -1.06 -26.40
CA ALA A 80 0.18 -0.25 -27.59
C ALA A 80 1.68 -0.02 -27.79
N HIS A 81 2.09 -0.22 -29.04
CA HIS A 81 3.44 -0.19 -29.63
C HIS A 81 4.41 0.86 -29.07
#